data_AF-A0A5N5LLM9-F1
#
_entry.id   AF-A0A5N5LLM9-F1
#
_cell.length_a   1.000
_cell.length_b   1.000
_cell.length_c   1.000
_cell.angle_alpha   90.00
_cell.angle_beta   90.00
_cell.angle_gamma   90.00
#
_symmetry.space_group_name_H-M   'P 1'
#
loop_
_entity.id
_entity.type
_entity.pdbx_description
1 polymer ?
#
loop_
_entity_poly.entity_id
_entity_poly.type
_entity_poly.pdbx_seq_one_letter_code
_entity_poly.pdbx_strand_id
1 'polypeptide(L)'
;MVFSRVAVLKILSSGCGCYSPDAPDDMVLGMCLNTLGLSVTHSPQFHQARPDDYPKELLLRQSPISFHKHWNINPVAVYQQWLMDSEDLHKQIFRREYRQEL
;
A
#
# COMPACT_ATOMS: atom_id res chain seq x y z
N MET A 1 -1.59 5.04 0.59
CA MET A 1 -2.20 5.77 1.73
C MET A 1 -3.11 4.81 2.50
N VAL A 2 -3.28 4.99 3.80
CA VAL A 2 -4.21 4.22 4.63
C VAL A 2 -5.06 5.20 5.44
N PHE A 3 -6.35 4.94 5.54
CA PHE A 3 -7.30 5.83 6.22
C PHE A 3 -8.03 5.07 7.31
N SER A 4 -8.31 5.75 8.43
CA SER A 4 -9.29 5.25 9.39
C SER A 4 -10.70 5.42 8.83
N ARG A 5 -11.62 4.55 9.23
CA ARG A 5 -13.03 4.66 8.85
C ARG A 5 -13.62 6.04 9.16
N VAL A 6 -13.27 6.61 10.31
CA VAL A 6 -13.76 7.92 10.74
C VAL A 6 -13.27 9.04 9.81
N ALA A 7 -12.01 8.99 9.36
CA ALA A 7 -11.47 9.96 8.41
C ALA A 7 -12.21 9.89 7.06
N VAL A 8 -12.46 8.67 6.55
CA VAL A 8 -13.20 8.47 5.29
C VAL A 8 -14.61 9.04 5.39
N LEU A 9 -15.33 8.79 6.48
CA LEU A 9 -16.68 9.33 6.68
C LEU A 9 -16.69 10.86 6.67
N LYS A 10 -15.71 11.51 7.30
CA LYS A 10 -15.56 12.97 7.28
C LYS A 10 -15.30 13.52 5.87
N ILE A 11 -14.45 12.85 5.10
CA ILE A 11 -14.16 13.22 3.70
C ILE A 11 -15.46 13.14 2.89
N LEU A 12 -16.19 12.03 2.97
CA LEU A 12 -17.43 11.83 2.23
C LEU A 12 -18.51 12.86 2.61
N SER A 13 -18.62 13.24 3.89
CA SER A 13 -19.59 14.25 4.33
C SER A 13 -19.21 15.70 4.01
N SER A 14 -17.97 15.95 3.55
CA SER A 14 -17.45 17.31 3.34
C SER A 14 -17.77 17.92 1.98
N GLY A 15 -18.27 17.12 1.03
CA GLY A 15 -18.37 17.54 -0.37
C GLY A 15 -17.04 17.60 -1.11
N CYS A 16 -15.96 17.04 -0.53
CA CYS A 16 -14.68 16.85 -1.22
C CYS A 16 -14.87 16.06 -2.52
N GLY A 17 -14.27 16.54 -3.61
CA GLY A 17 -14.29 15.87 -4.90
C GLY A 17 -13.24 16.44 -5.84
N CYS A 18 -12.89 15.67 -6.87
CA CYS A 18 -11.97 16.10 -7.91
C CYS A 18 -12.58 17.23 -8.74
N TYR A 19 -11.79 18.27 -9.02
CA TYR A 19 -12.25 19.44 -9.79
C TYR A 19 -12.30 19.18 -11.30
N SER A 20 -11.69 18.09 -11.77
CA SER A 20 -11.75 17.62 -13.16
C SER A 20 -11.45 16.11 -13.22
N PRO A 21 -11.80 15.42 -14.32
CA PRO A 21 -11.50 14.00 -14.49
C PRO A 21 -10.01 13.66 -14.47
N ASP A 22 -9.13 14.60 -14.86
CA ASP A 22 -7.68 14.41 -14.91
C ASP A 22 -6.97 15.02 -13.68
N ALA A 23 -7.74 15.40 -12.65
CA ALA A 23 -7.16 15.94 -11.43
C ALA A 23 -6.29 14.87 -10.73
N PRO A 24 -5.14 15.25 -10.15
CA PRO A 24 -4.34 14.32 -9.34
C PRO A 24 -5.08 14.01 -8.03
N ASP A 25 -5.73 12.84 -7.98
CA ASP A 25 -6.59 12.42 -6.87
C ASP A 25 -5.89 12.48 -5.50
N ASP A 26 -4.62 12.09 -5.43
CA ASP A 26 -3.84 12.07 -4.20
C ASP A 26 -3.55 13.48 -3.65
N MET A 27 -3.28 14.43 -4.54
CA MET A 27 -3.16 15.85 -4.18
C MET A 27 -4.50 16.44 -3.75
N VAL A 28 -5.60 16.09 -4.44
CA VAL A 28 -6.95 16.54 -4.08
C VAL A 28 -7.33 16.01 -2.70
N LEU A 29 -7.08 14.72 -2.43
CA LEU A 29 -7.26 14.14 -1.10
C LEU A 29 -6.43 14.90 -0.05
N GLY A 30 -5.17 15.23 -0.33
CA GLY A 30 -4.34 16.06 0.54
C GLY A 30 -4.94 17.43 0.85
N MET A 31 -5.47 18.13 -0.17
CA MET A 31 -6.17 19.40 0.02
C MET A 31 -7.42 19.25 0.89
N CYS A 32 -8.23 18.22 0.65
CA CYS A 32 -9.42 17.97 1.46
C CYS A 32 -9.10 17.66 2.92
N LEU A 33 -8.05 16.87 3.18
CA LEU A 33 -7.59 16.59 4.54
C LEU A 33 -7.16 17.89 5.25
N ASN A 34 -6.41 18.75 4.55
CA ASN A 34 -6.00 20.05 5.07
C ASN A 34 -7.21 20.95 5.39
N THR A 35 -8.17 21.08 4.46
CA THR A 35 -9.40 21.87 4.66
C THR A 35 -10.24 21.36 5.83
N LEU A 36 -10.28 20.04 6.05
CA LEU A 36 -11.02 19.42 7.15
C LEU A 36 -10.25 19.40 8.49
N GLY A 37 -9.02 19.92 8.53
CA GLY A 37 -8.17 19.86 9.72
C GLY A 37 -7.79 18.43 10.12
N LEU A 38 -7.73 17.50 9.16
CA LEU A 38 -7.31 16.12 9.39
C LEU A 38 -5.80 15.99 9.20
N SER A 39 -5.11 15.50 10.23
CA SER A 39 -3.66 15.32 10.18
C SER A 39 -3.26 14.16 9.26
N VAL A 40 -2.16 14.36 8.54
CA VAL A 40 -1.51 13.33 7.72
C VAL A 40 -0.18 12.98 8.36
N THR A 41 -0.01 11.71 8.70
CA THR A 41 1.24 11.19 9.24
C THR A 41 1.99 10.45 8.14
N HIS A 42 3.20 10.92 7.83
CA HIS A 42 4.11 10.21 6.94
C HIS A 42 4.68 8.96 7.62
N SER A 43 4.73 7.84 6.90
CA SER A 43 5.46 6.64 7.32
C SER A 43 6.46 6.22 6.24
N PRO A 44 7.74 6.02 6.58
CA PRO A 44 8.77 5.61 5.63
C PRO A 44 8.58 4.17 5.10
N GLN A 45 7.64 3.41 5.66
CA GLN A 45 7.39 2.02 5.27
C GLN A 45 6.51 1.91 4.00
N PHE A 46 5.93 3.01 3.51
CA PHE A 46 5.17 3.07 2.26
C PHE A 46 6.08 3.53 1.12
N HIS A 47 6.35 2.64 0.17
CA HIS A 47 7.29 2.89 -0.92
C HIS A 47 6.54 3.21 -2.23
N GLN A 48 6.96 4.27 -2.91
CA GLN A 48 6.38 4.69 -4.19
C GLN A 48 6.90 3.88 -5.39
N ALA A 49 8.09 3.28 -5.28
CA ALA A 49 8.76 2.57 -6.36
C ALA A 49 8.78 1.04 -6.14
N ARG A 50 9.52 0.30 -6.98
CA ARG A 50 9.72 -1.15 -6.83
C ARG A 50 10.75 -1.40 -5.71
N PRO A 51 10.78 -2.60 -5.10
CA PRO A 51 11.82 -2.94 -4.13
C PRO A 51 13.25 -2.70 -4.67
N ASP A 52 13.51 -3.06 -5.93
CA ASP A 52 14.82 -2.92 -6.57
C ASP A 52 15.27 -1.47 -6.79
N ASP A 53 14.34 -0.52 -6.70
CA ASP A 53 14.64 0.91 -6.81
C ASP A 53 15.15 1.50 -5.47
N TYR A 54 15.23 0.68 -4.40
CA TYR A 54 15.73 1.07 -3.07
C TYR A 54 17.00 0.30 -2.67
N PRO A 55 17.88 0.90 -1.84
CA PRO A 55 18.99 0.17 -1.22
C PRO A 55 18.49 -0.99 -0.37
N LYS A 56 19.14 -2.15 -0.46
CA LYS A 56 18.73 -3.36 0.29
C LYS A 56 18.80 -3.13 1.80
N GLU A 57 19.79 -2.39 2.26
CA GLU A 57 20.00 -2.07 3.67
C GLU A 57 18.84 -1.27 4.26
N LEU A 58 18.20 -0.42 3.44
CA LEU A 58 17.00 0.33 3.84
C LEU A 58 15.83 -0.63 4.10
N LEU A 59 15.59 -1.55 3.17
CA LEU A 59 14.48 -2.50 3.24
C LEU A 59 14.68 -3.56 4.33
N LEU A 60 15.93 -3.90 4.68
CA LEU A 60 16.24 -4.81 5.79
C LEU A 60 16.05 -4.15 7.16
N ARG A 61 16.24 -2.83 7.26
CA ARG A 61 16.11 -2.09 8.52
C ARG A 61 14.66 -1.82 8.90
N GLN A 62 13.79 -1.65 7.92
CA GLN A 62 12.39 -1.30 8.13
C GLN A 62 11.50 -2.22 7.30
N SER A 63 10.68 -3.03 7.96
CA SER A 63 9.73 -3.90 7.26
C SER A 63 8.78 -3.04 6.41
N PRO A 64 8.70 -3.27 5.09
CA PRO A 64 7.86 -2.49 4.20
C PRO A 64 6.38 -2.83 4.42
N ILE A 65 5.51 -1.83 4.24
CA ILE A 65 4.05 -2.02 4.24
C ILE A 65 3.52 -2.13 2.80
N SER A 66 4.16 -1.45 1.84
CA SER A 66 3.75 -1.51 0.44
C SER A 66 4.84 -1.04 -0.53
N PHE A 67 4.68 -1.45 -1.80
CA PHE A 67 5.38 -0.95 -2.97
C PHE A 67 4.35 -0.58 -4.05
N HIS A 68 4.49 0.56 -4.71
CA HIS A 68 3.45 1.08 -5.62
C HIS A 68 3.73 0.81 -7.10
N LYS A 69 4.98 0.64 -7.50
CA LYS A 69 5.34 0.42 -8.90
C LYS A 69 5.46 -1.07 -9.19
N HIS A 70 4.79 -1.54 -10.24
CA HIS A 70 4.75 -2.95 -10.65
C HIS A 70 5.29 -3.19 -12.07
N TRP A 71 5.99 -2.20 -12.63
CA TRP A 71 6.50 -2.27 -13.99
C TRP A 71 7.69 -3.23 -14.12
N ASN A 72 7.61 -4.14 -15.09
CA ASN A 72 8.67 -5.11 -15.41
C ASN A 72 9.11 -5.97 -14.21
N ILE A 73 8.18 -6.32 -13.32
CA ILE A 73 8.40 -7.20 -12.17
C ILE A 73 7.18 -8.10 -11.96
N ASN A 74 7.34 -9.22 -11.27
CA ASN A 74 6.22 -10.07 -10.87
C ASN A 74 5.64 -9.57 -9.52
N PRO A 75 4.44 -8.93 -9.50
CA PRO A 75 3.87 -8.35 -8.29
C PRO A 75 3.53 -9.41 -7.23
N VAL A 76 3.18 -10.62 -7.65
CA VAL A 76 2.85 -11.72 -6.73
C VAL A 76 4.10 -12.22 -6.03
N ALA A 77 5.21 -12.37 -6.76
CA ALA A 77 6.48 -12.75 -6.17
C ALA A 77 6.99 -11.68 -5.19
N VAL A 78 6.84 -10.39 -5.53
CA VAL A 78 7.17 -9.29 -4.62
C VAL A 78 6.33 -9.34 -3.34
N TYR A 79 5.02 -9.53 -3.47
CA TYR A 79 4.15 -9.69 -2.29
C TYR A 79 4.59 -10.86 -1.41
N GLN A 80 4.81 -12.03 -2.00
CA GLN A 80 5.26 -13.23 -1.28
C GLN A 80 6.59 -13.04 -0.55
N GLN A 81 7.53 -12.33 -1.17
CA GLN A 81 8.85 -12.10 -0.59
C GLN A 81 8.85 -11.03 0.50
N TRP A 82 8.14 -9.92 0.28
CA TRP A 82 8.32 -8.72 1.10
C TRP A 82 7.17 -8.41 2.05
N LEU A 83 5.96 -8.88 1.76
CA LEU A 83 4.73 -8.45 2.43
C LEU A 83 3.90 -9.60 3.02
N MET A 84 4.22 -10.85 2.67
CA MET A 84 3.52 -12.02 3.21
C MET A 84 4.13 -12.43 4.55
N ASP A 85 3.28 -12.60 5.55
CA ASP A 85 3.70 -13.14 6.84
C ASP A 85 4.15 -14.60 6.70
N SER A 86 5.12 -14.99 7.53
CA SER A 86 5.69 -16.34 7.50
C SER A 86 4.65 -17.43 7.76
N GLU A 87 3.66 -17.18 8.61
CA GLU A 87 2.54 -18.11 8.85
C GLU A 87 1.66 -18.32 7.62
N ASP A 88 1.41 -17.25 6.85
CA ASP A 88 0.58 -17.30 5.66
C ASP A 88 1.29 -17.97 4.49
N LEU A 89 2.62 -17.81 4.40
CA LEU A 89 3.45 -18.56 3.48
C LEU A 89 3.38 -20.06 3.75
N HIS A 90 3.48 -20.48 5.01
CA HIS A 90 3.33 -21.91 5.39
C HIS A 90 1.96 -22.44 4.96
N LYS A 91 0.87 -21.73 5.28
CA LYS A 91 -0.50 -22.14 4.87
C LYS A 91 -0.67 -22.24 3.36
N GLN A 92 0.02 -21.41 2.56
CA GLN A 92 0.00 -21.50 1.10
C GLN A 92 0.76 -22.71 0.58
N ILE A 93 1.96 -22.97 1.10
CA ILE A 93 2.78 -24.13 0.71
C ILE A 93 2.02 -25.43 1.01
N PHE A 94 1.54 -25.60 2.25
CA PHE A 94 0.75 -26.78 2.64
C PHE A 94 -0.50 -26.96 1.77
N ARG A 95 -1.23 -25.88 1.42
CA ARG A 95 -2.39 -25.97 0.51
C ARG A 95 -2.05 -26.26 -0.95
N ARG A 96 -0.82 -26.01 -1.39
CA ARG A 96 -0.35 -26.35 -2.74
C ARG A 96 0.04 -27.81 -2.82
N GLU A 97 0.80 -28.30 -1.84
CA GLU A 97 1.20 -29.71 -1.73
C GLU A 97 -0.03 -30.62 -1.69
N TYR A 98 -1.02 -30.31 -0.84
CA TYR A 98 -2.27 -31.06 -0.75
C TYR A 98 -3.13 -31.07 -2.03
N ARG A 99 -2.95 -30.06 -2.91
CA ARG A 99 -3.64 -29.97 -4.21
C ARG A 99 -2.91 -30.69 -5.34
N GLN A 100 -1.65 -31.04 -5.16
CA GLN A 100 -0.88 -31.82 -6.13
C GLN A 100 -0.94 -33.32 -5.83
N GLU A 101 -1.36 -33.71 -4.62
CA GLU A 101 -1.57 -35.10 -4.20
C GLU A 101 -2.99 -35.65 -4.48
N LEU A 102 -3.90 -34.82 -5.01
CA LEU A 102 -5.27 -35.18 -5.44
C LEU A 102 -5.39 -35.11 -6.97
#